data_AF-A0A4U5VCI7-F1
#
_entry.id   AF-A0A4U5VCI7-F1
#
_cell.length_a   1.000
_cell.length_b   1.000
_cell.length_c   1.000
_cell.angle_alpha   90.00
_cell.angle_beta   90.00
_cell.angle_gamma   90.00
#
_symmetry.space_group_name_H-M   'P 1'
#
loop_
_entity.id
_entity.type
_entity.pdbx_description
1 polymer ?
#
loop_
_entity_poly.entity_id
_entity_poly.type
_entity_poly.pdbx_seq_one_letter_code
_entity_poly.pdbx_strand_id
1 'polypeptide(L)'
;MKSPTNGKFVKNGKHRTSAVKPRRVLTLNEQCAPAMDGKSVKVILFDLDNTLIETSRAGGVAMQKTSELLKTTLALDDMTISSICDKFKQKLLHESFDPSAGRSIDEVRVHHWEESIQETMGSCSSQTLAAQCYYMWKNSRLEVLCLSPEICTLLKKLRSTYKLLLLTNGETQTQREKSGGGQM
;
A
#
# COMPACT_ATOMS: atom_id res chain seq x y z
N MET A 1 -77.92 5.26 -32.25
CA MET A 1 -79.02 5.55 -33.19
C MET A 1 -78.47 6.38 -34.36
N LYS A 2 -78.71 5.89 -35.59
CA LYS A 2 -78.62 6.53 -36.92
C LYS A 2 -77.23 6.95 -37.47
N SER A 3 -76.61 6.02 -38.22
CA SER A 3 -76.25 5.99 -39.67
C SER A 3 -76.08 7.32 -40.46
N PRO A 4 -75.58 7.36 -41.73
CA PRO A 4 -75.20 6.26 -42.66
C PRO A 4 -73.99 6.49 -43.63
N THR A 5 -73.55 5.41 -44.32
CA THR A 5 -73.19 5.26 -45.78
C THR A 5 -72.21 6.23 -46.47
N ASN A 6 -71.36 5.93 -47.46
CA ASN A 6 -71.21 4.96 -48.58
C ASN A 6 -69.73 5.12 -49.04
N GLY A 7 -69.05 4.26 -49.82
CA GLY A 7 -69.38 3.08 -50.58
C GLY A 7 -68.15 2.61 -51.38
N LYS A 8 -68.18 1.35 -51.84
CA LYS A 8 -67.74 0.80 -53.16
C LYS A 8 -66.48 1.42 -53.83
N PHE A 9 -65.50 0.67 -54.35
CA PHE A 9 -65.60 -0.30 -55.45
C PHE A 9 -64.23 -0.99 -55.68
N VAL A 10 -64.27 -2.11 -56.39
CA VAL A 10 -63.23 -3.09 -56.70
C VAL A 10 -62.26 -2.62 -57.81
N LYS A 11 -60.96 -2.97 -57.76
CA LYS A 11 -60.24 -3.80 -58.77
C LYS A 11 -58.71 -3.65 -58.76
N ASN A 12 -58.10 -4.83 -58.81
CA ASN A 12 -56.78 -5.23 -59.27
C ASN A 12 -56.06 -4.29 -60.27
N GLY A 13 -54.77 -4.08 -60.03
CA GLY A 13 -53.81 -3.59 -61.01
C GLY A 13 -52.38 -3.93 -60.59
N LYS A 14 -51.80 -4.98 -61.18
CA LYS A 14 -50.39 -5.36 -61.07
C LYS A 14 -49.51 -4.21 -61.58
N HIS A 15 -48.53 -3.77 -60.79
CA HIS A 15 -47.29 -3.22 -61.33
C HIS A 15 -46.08 -3.79 -60.58
N ARG A 16 -45.28 -4.57 -61.32
CA ARG A 16 -43.89 -4.93 -61.03
C ARG A 16 -43.00 -3.73 -61.36
N THR A 17 -41.99 -3.48 -60.53
CA THR A 17 -40.67 -2.84 -60.74
C THR A 17 -40.24 -2.27 -59.38
N SER A 18 -39.03 -2.40 -58.83
CA SER A 18 -37.75 -2.97 -59.23
C SER A 18 -37.07 -3.46 -57.95
N ALA A 19 -36.38 -4.60 -58.01
CA ALA A 19 -35.64 -5.13 -56.87
C ALA A 19 -34.41 -4.25 -56.57
N VAL A 20 -34.42 -3.56 -55.43
CA VAL A 20 -33.25 -2.91 -54.86
C VAL A 20 -32.34 -4.00 -54.28
N LYS A 21 -31.16 -4.20 -54.86
CA LYS A 21 -30.14 -5.08 -54.28
C LYS A 21 -29.68 -4.49 -52.93
N PRO A 22 -29.71 -5.24 -51.82
CA PRO A 22 -29.12 -4.77 -50.58
C PRO A 22 -27.60 -4.66 -50.74
N ARG A 23 -27.04 -3.52 -50.34
CA ARG A 23 -25.59 -3.31 -50.20
C ARG A 23 -25.04 -4.37 -49.24
N ARG A 24 -24.04 -5.13 -49.68
CA ARG A 24 -23.17 -5.89 -48.77
C ARG A 24 -22.47 -4.90 -47.86
N VAL A 25 -22.84 -4.87 -46.59
CA VAL A 25 -21.98 -4.34 -45.54
C VAL A 25 -20.84 -5.36 -45.43
N LEU A 26 -19.64 -4.96 -45.85
CA LEU A 26 -18.43 -5.73 -45.57
C LEU A 26 -18.20 -5.60 -44.05
N THR A 27 -18.59 -6.62 -43.30
CA THR A 27 -18.07 -6.81 -41.94
C THR A 27 -16.56 -6.91 -42.06
N LEU A 28 -15.85 -5.97 -41.44
CA LEU A 28 -14.42 -6.06 -41.24
C LEU A 28 -14.16 -7.41 -40.56
N ASN A 29 -13.37 -8.25 -41.24
CA ASN A 29 -12.84 -9.47 -40.66
C ASN A 29 -12.25 -9.11 -39.29
N GLU A 30 -12.80 -9.71 -38.23
CA GLU A 30 -12.04 -9.94 -37.00
C GLU A 30 -10.87 -10.85 -37.39
N GLN A 31 -9.76 -10.22 -37.77
CA GLN A 31 -8.48 -10.89 -37.81
C GLN A 31 -8.18 -11.31 -36.37
N CYS A 32 -8.40 -12.60 -36.11
CA CYS A 32 -7.90 -13.30 -34.94
C CYS A 32 -6.48 -12.82 -34.69
N ALA A 33 -6.31 -12.05 -33.61
CA ALA A 33 -5.00 -11.86 -33.03
C ALA A 33 -4.41 -13.26 -32.80
N PRO A 34 -3.14 -13.51 -33.17
CA PRO A 34 -2.53 -14.80 -32.95
C PRO A 34 -2.69 -15.15 -31.47
N ALA A 35 -3.15 -16.38 -31.20
CA ALA A 35 -3.28 -16.90 -29.85
C ALA A 35 -1.92 -16.81 -29.16
N MET A 36 -1.73 -15.74 -28.38
CA MET A 36 -0.61 -15.60 -27.46
C MET A 36 -0.68 -16.82 -26.54
N ASP A 37 0.35 -17.67 -26.59
CA ASP A 37 0.49 -18.85 -25.76
C ASP A 37 0.10 -18.52 -24.30
N GLY A 38 -1.08 -19.03 -23.91
CA GLY A 38 -1.96 -18.45 -22.88
C GLY A 38 -1.51 -18.72 -21.46
N LYS A 39 -0.34 -18.20 -21.08
CA LYS A 39 0.17 -18.30 -19.71
C LYS A 39 -0.60 -17.35 -18.81
N SER A 40 -1.69 -17.84 -18.23
CA SER A 40 -2.43 -17.12 -17.19
C SER A 40 -1.59 -16.94 -15.93
N VAL A 41 -1.67 -15.75 -15.32
CA VAL A 41 -1.02 -15.44 -14.04
C VAL A 41 -1.48 -16.45 -12.98
N LYS A 42 -0.52 -17.04 -12.26
CA LYS A 42 -0.80 -18.04 -11.21
C LYS A 42 -0.58 -17.50 -9.80
N VAL A 43 0.38 -16.60 -9.66
CA VAL A 43 0.83 -16.07 -8.37
C VAL A 43 1.01 -14.56 -8.46
N ILE A 44 0.62 -13.85 -7.42
CA ILE A 44 0.91 -12.43 -7.22
C ILE A 44 1.77 -12.33 -5.97
N LEU A 45 2.93 -11.69 -6.10
CA LEU A 45 3.82 -11.37 -4.99
C LEU A 45 3.54 -9.92 -4.58
N PHE A 46 3.29 -9.71 -3.30
CA PHE A 46 3.12 -8.39 -2.70
C PHE A 46 4.33 -8.05 -1.86
N ASP A 47 4.82 -6.83 -2.01
CA ASP A 47 5.59 -6.20 -0.95
C ASP A 47 4.66 -5.73 0.19
N LEU A 48 5.22 -5.45 1.36
CA LEU A 48 4.48 -4.98 2.53
C LEU A 48 4.57 -3.45 2.65
N ASP A 49 5.80 -2.95 2.78
CA ASP A 49 6.08 -1.60 3.25
C ASP A 49 5.75 -0.55 2.18
N ASN A 50 4.82 0.36 2.47
CA ASN A 50 4.28 1.34 1.52
C ASN A 50 3.64 0.74 0.25
N THR A 51 3.31 -0.55 0.29
CA THR A 51 2.52 -1.25 -0.74
C THR A 51 1.17 -1.68 -0.17
N LEU A 52 1.17 -2.41 0.95
CA LEU A 52 -0.04 -2.86 1.63
C LEU A 52 -0.34 -2.06 2.90
N ILE A 53 0.70 -1.58 3.57
CA ILE A 53 0.59 -0.76 4.79
C ILE A 53 1.42 0.52 4.68
N GLU A 54 0.89 1.61 5.25
CA GLU A 54 1.45 2.96 5.16
C GLU A 54 2.60 3.20 6.16
N THR A 55 3.74 2.53 5.94
CA THR A 55 4.86 2.55 6.89
C THR A 55 5.58 3.89 7.00
N SER A 56 5.67 4.66 5.93
CA SER A 56 6.22 6.02 5.95
C SER A 56 5.37 6.95 6.80
N ARG A 57 4.04 6.88 6.65
CA ARG A 57 3.09 7.67 7.46
C ARG A 57 3.15 7.26 8.92
N ALA A 58 3.15 5.96 9.21
CA ALA A 58 3.29 5.44 10.57
C ALA A 58 4.59 5.90 11.23
N GLY A 59 5.71 5.85 10.49
CA GLY A 59 7.00 6.36 10.95
C GLY A 59 6.97 7.87 11.24
N GLY A 60 6.28 8.66 10.42
CA GLY A 60 6.09 10.09 10.64
C GLY A 60 5.32 10.40 11.93
N VAL A 61 4.20 9.73 12.15
CA VAL A 61 3.38 9.88 13.38
C VAL A 61 4.19 9.50 14.63
N ALA A 62 4.90 8.38 14.55
CA ALA A 62 5.76 7.92 15.65
C ALA A 62 6.90 8.89 15.94
N MET A 63 7.50 9.48 14.89
CA MET A 63 8.55 10.47 15.04
C MET A 63 8.03 11.70 15.77
N GLN A 64 6.86 12.21 15.38
CA GLN A 64 6.24 13.37 16.04
C GLN A 64 6.02 13.14 17.54
N LYS A 65 5.43 12.01 17.93
CA LYS A 65 5.24 11.65 19.35
C LYS A 65 6.59 11.57 20.10
N THR A 66 7.63 11.06 19.44
CA THR A 66 8.96 10.96 20.03
C THR A 66 9.65 12.33 20.16
N SER A 67 9.45 13.23 19.19
CA SER A 67 9.89 14.63 19.28
C SER A 67 9.24 15.36 20.46
N GLU A 68 7.95 15.11 20.72
CA GLU A 68 7.24 15.67 21.89
C GLU A 68 7.81 15.12 23.21
N LEU A 69 8.14 13.83 23.28
CA LEU A 69 8.84 13.23 24.44
C LEU A 69 10.21 13.88 24.68
N LEU A 70 11.01 14.07 23.63
CA LEU A 70 12.31 14.73 23.74
C LEU A 70 12.17 16.18 24.19
N LYS A 71 11.21 16.92 23.62
CA LYS A 71 10.95 18.32 23.95
C LYS A 71 10.57 18.49 25.43
N THR A 72 9.70 17.61 25.93
CA THR A 72 9.27 17.63 27.34
C THR A 72 10.38 17.20 28.30
N THR A 73 11.22 16.25 27.91
CA THR A 73 12.27 15.69 28.80
C THR A 73 13.52 16.57 28.87
N LEU A 74 13.92 17.19 27.75
CA LEU A 74 15.17 17.94 27.64
C LEU A 74 14.97 19.46 27.60
N ALA A 75 13.74 19.94 27.52
CA ALA A 75 13.39 21.36 27.40
C ALA A 75 14.13 22.09 26.25
N LEU A 76 14.33 21.38 25.13
CA LEU A 76 15.05 21.89 23.95
C LEU A 76 14.11 22.62 22.97
N ASP A 77 14.71 23.45 22.12
CA ASP A 77 14.02 24.09 21.01
C ASP A 77 13.73 23.12 19.86
N ASP A 78 12.78 23.50 18.99
CA ASP A 78 12.30 22.65 17.91
C ASP A 78 13.38 22.33 16.86
N MET A 79 14.38 23.20 16.65
CA MET A 79 15.46 22.92 15.70
C MET A 79 16.39 21.84 16.23
N THR A 80 16.75 21.91 17.51
CA THR A 80 17.58 20.88 18.16
C THR A 80 16.88 19.54 18.15
N ILE A 81 15.58 19.50 18.46
CA ILE A 81 14.77 18.27 18.41
C ILE A 81 14.72 17.70 16.98
N SER A 82 14.48 18.54 15.97
CA SER A 82 14.49 18.10 14.57
C SER A 82 15.84 17.50 14.18
N SER A 83 16.94 18.11 14.62
CA SER A 83 18.29 17.61 14.33
C SER A 83 18.54 16.21 14.90
N ILE A 84 18.12 15.95 16.14
CA ILE A 84 18.20 14.61 16.76
C ILE A 84 17.37 13.60 15.95
N CYS A 85 16.12 13.94 15.64
CA CYS A 85 15.23 13.07 14.88
C CYS A 85 15.77 12.77 13.47
N ASP A 86 16.35 13.76 12.80
CA ASP A 86 16.91 13.59 11.46
C ASP A 86 18.17 12.73 11.48
N LYS A 87 19.05 12.89 12.48
CA LYS A 87 20.19 11.99 12.70
C LYS A 87 19.75 10.54 12.91
N PHE A 88 18.72 10.31 13.73
CA PHE A 88 18.17 8.98 13.92
C PHE A 88 17.64 8.39 12.60
N LYS A 89 16.90 9.18 11.80
CA LYS A 89 16.42 8.74 10.48
C LYS A 89 17.57 8.37 9.53
N GLN A 90 18.67 9.15 9.53
CA GLN A 90 19.84 8.83 8.71
C GLN A 90 20.49 7.52 9.16
N LYS A 91 20.64 7.29 10.46
CA LYS A 91 21.17 6.03 11.00
C LYS A 91 20.28 4.85 10.63
N LEU A 92 18.96 5.01 10.72
CA LEU A 92 17.99 3.99 10.32
C LEU A 92 18.04 3.71 8.80
N LEU A 93 18.24 4.73 7.97
CA LEU A 93 18.35 4.58 6.51
C LEU A 93 19.60 3.77 6.11
N HIS A 94 20.68 3.91 6.87
CA HIS A 94 21.95 3.23 6.66
C HIS A 94 22.14 2.02 7.59
N GLU A 95 21.06 1.56 8.24
CA GLU A 95 21.10 0.44 9.19
C GLU A 95 21.61 -0.83 8.51
N SER A 96 22.65 -1.42 9.10
CA SER A 96 23.12 -2.76 8.78
C SER A 96 23.06 -3.58 10.05
N PHE A 97 22.25 -4.64 10.03
CA PHE A 97 22.06 -5.52 11.16
C PHE A 97 22.69 -6.89 10.89
N ASP A 98 23.63 -7.27 11.74
CA ASP A 98 24.19 -8.62 11.79
C ASP A 98 23.59 -9.40 12.97
N PRO A 99 22.67 -10.35 12.71
CA PRO A 99 22.08 -11.17 13.76
C PRO A 99 23.09 -12.03 14.53
N SER A 100 24.29 -12.26 13.99
CA SER A 100 25.34 -13.05 14.62
C SER A 100 26.22 -12.26 15.60
N ALA A 101 26.11 -10.92 15.60
CA ALA A 101 26.92 -10.04 16.45
C ALA A 101 26.49 -10.02 17.94
N GLY A 102 25.50 -10.83 18.32
CA GLY A 102 25.07 -11.00 19.72
C GLY A 102 24.26 -9.84 20.30
N ARG A 103 23.87 -8.86 19.47
CA ARG A 103 22.95 -7.77 19.86
C ARG A 103 21.64 -7.90 19.11
N SER A 104 20.54 -7.56 19.78
CA SER A 104 19.22 -7.46 19.17
C SER A 104 19.09 -6.21 18.29
N ILE A 105 18.16 -6.25 17.35
CA ILE A 105 17.82 -5.08 16.52
C ILE A 105 17.30 -3.92 17.38
N ASP A 106 16.61 -4.23 18.48
CA ASP A 106 16.14 -3.24 19.45
C ASP A 106 17.32 -2.51 20.10
N GLU A 107 18.36 -3.23 20.55
CA GLU A 107 19.58 -2.61 21.12
C GLU A 107 20.33 -1.73 20.10
N VAL A 108 20.41 -2.17 18.84
CA VAL A 108 21.02 -1.37 17.76
C VAL A 108 20.27 -0.05 17.58
N ARG A 109 18.93 -0.09 17.57
CA ARG A 109 18.12 1.11 17.37
C ARG A 109 18.04 2.01 18.60
N VAL A 110 18.14 1.45 19.81
CA VAL A 110 18.37 2.24 21.03
C VAL A 110 19.69 2.99 20.92
N HIS A 111 20.75 2.33 20.45
CA HIS A 111 22.05 2.97 20.27
C HIS A 111 22.02 4.07 19.20
N HIS A 112 21.26 3.90 18.11
CA HIS A 112 21.06 4.99 17.14
C HIS A 112 20.43 6.24 17.75
N TRP A 113 19.47 6.09 18.68
CA TRP A 113 18.91 7.22 19.42
C TRP A 113 19.95 7.85 20.34
N GLU A 114 20.70 7.03 21.07
CA GLU A 114 21.77 7.48 21.97
C GLU A 114 22.79 8.35 21.23
N GLU A 115 23.35 7.83 20.13
CA GLU A 115 24.30 8.58 19.29
C GLU A 115 23.69 9.86 18.73
N SER A 116 22.43 9.83 18.28
CA SER A 116 21.77 11.02 17.71
C SER A 116 21.61 12.14 18.74
N ILE A 117 21.29 11.77 19.99
CA ILE A 117 21.20 12.72 21.11
C ILE A 117 22.60 13.25 21.46
N GLN A 118 23.57 12.36 21.64
CA GLN A 118 24.94 12.72 22.03
C GLN A 118 25.62 13.61 20.98
N GLU A 119 25.52 13.28 19.70
CA GLU A 119 26.09 14.06 18.60
C GLU A 119 25.50 15.47 18.50
N THR A 120 24.25 15.65 18.94
CA THR A 120 23.57 16.95 18.89
C THR A 120 23.84 17.79 20.13
N MET A 121 23.85 17.16 21.31
CA MET A 121 23.97 17.86 22.59
C MET A 121 25.41 17.99 23.10
N GLY A 122 26.35 17.19 22.59
CA GLY A 122 27.75 17.17 23.02
C GLY A 122 27.98 16.64 24.44
N SER A 123 26.93 16.21 25.15
CA SER A 123 26.98 15.64 26.50
C SER A 123 26.66 14.14 26.48
N CYS A 124 27.04 13.41 27.54
CA CYS A 124 26.66 12.00 27.69
C CYS A 124 25.13 11.88 27.69
N SER A 125 24.58 11.28 26.63
CA SER A 125 23.17 10.94 26.57
C SER A 125 22.84 9.86 27.60
N SER A 126 21.70 9.99 28.27
CA SER A 126 21.20 8.92 29.14
C SER A 126 20.72 7.76 28.27
N GLN A 127 21.32 6.58 28.45
CA GLN A 127 20.88 5.33 27.80
C GLN A 127 19.38 5.06 28.07
N THR A 128 18.88 5.47 29.24
CA THR A 128 17.46 5.41 29.61
C THR A 128 16.60 6.27 28.68
N LEU A 129 17.02 7.49 28.35
CA LEU A 129 16.28 8.37 27.45
C LEU A 129 16.28 7.83 26.02
N ALA A 130 17.42 7.33 25.56
CA ALA A 130 17.52 6.70 24.24
C ALA A 130 16.56 5.50 24.11
N ALA A 131 16.49 4.65 25.15
CA ALA A 131 15.53 3.55 25.20
C ALA A 131 14.08 4.03 25.19
N GLN A 132 13.75 5.07 25.96
CA GLN A 132 12.40 5.64 25.97
C GLN A 132 12.01 6.19 24.59
N CYS A 133 12.92 6.89 23.91
CA CYS A 133 12.69 7.40 22.55
C CYS A 133 12.47 6.25 21.57
N TYR A 134 13.30 5.21 21.65
CA TYR A 134 13.16 4.03 20.82
C TYR A 134 11.80 3.35 20.99
N TYR A 135 11.41 3.03 22.22
CA TYR A 135 10.15 2.33 22.47
C TYR A 135 8.92 3.21 22.19
N MET A 136 9.00 4.52 22.42
CA MET A 136 7.96 5.47 22.01
C MET A 136 7.77 5.42 20.49
N TRP A 137 8.85 5.50 19.72
CA TRP A 137 8.81 5.41 18.27
C TRP A 137 8.31 4.04 17.79
N LYS A 138 8.86 2.94 18.33
CA LYS A 138 8.51 1.55 17.96
C LYS A 138 7.04 1.26 18.21
N ASN A 139 6.52 1.58 19.40
CA ASN A 139 5.15 1.26 19.75
C ASN A 139 4.17 2.13 18.96
N SER A 140 4.44 3.45 18.89
CA SER A 140 3.58 4.39 18.17
C SER A 140 3.44 4.07 16.70
N ARG A 141 4.50 3.56 16.05
CA ARG A 141 4.41 3.15 14.63
C ARG A 141 3.57 1.89 14.50
N LEU A 142 3.78 0.89 15.37
CA LEU A 142 3.06 -0.39 15.29
C LEU A 142 1.56 -0.22 15.53
N GLU A 143 1.16 0.70 16.42
CA GLU A 143 -0.25 1.02 16.70
C GLU A 143 -1.05 1.44 15.46
N VAL A 144 -0.41 2.07 14.47
CA VAL A 144 -1.08 2.65 13.30
C VAL A 144 -0.80 1.88 12.00
N LEU A 145 -0.04 0.78 12.07
CA LEU A 145 0.17 -0.12 10.94
C LEU A 145 -1.02 -1.06 10.81
N CYS A 146 -1.85 -0.82 9.81
CA CYS A 146 -2.99 -1.68 9.50
C CYS A 146 -3.24 -1.71 7.99
N LEU A 147 -3.82 -2.83 7.54
CA LEU A 147 -4.39 -2.92 6.19
C LEU A 147 -5.70 -2.13 6.18
N SER A 148 -5.90 -1.29 5.15
CA SER A 148 -7.18 -0.63 4.98
C SER A 148 -8.29 -1.66 4.63
N PRO A 149 -9.57 -1.35 4.90
CA PRO A 149 -10.68 -2.21 4.49
C PRO A 149 -10.72 -2.48 2.98
N GLU A 150 -10.33 -1.50 2.18
CA GLU A 150 -10.26 -1.59 0.71
C GLU A 150 -9.16 -2.57 0.29
N ILE A 151 -7.97 -2.48 0.90
CA ILE A 151 -6.87 -3.42 0.66
C ILE A 151 -7.27 -4.84 1.09
N CYS A 152 -7.91 -5.00 2.26
CA CYS A 152 -8.41 -6.30 2.70
C CYS A 152 -9.40 -6.91 1.70
N THR A 153 -10.29 -6.08 1.16
CA THR A 153 -11.28 -6.50 0.15
C THR A 153 -10.61 -6.90 -1.16
N LEU A 154 -9.62 -6.11 -1.61
CA LEU A 154 -8.83 -6.42 -2.79
C LEU A 154 -8.08 -7.75 -2.65
N LEU A 155 -7.38 -7.96 -1.53
CA LEU A 155 -6.64 -9.20 -1.27
C LEU A 155 -7.57 -10.41 -1.24
N LYS A 156 -8.75 -10.31 -0.60
CA LYS A 156 -9.77 -11.38 -0.62
C LYS A 156 -10.24 -11.69 -2.05
N LYS A 157 -10.50 -10.66 -2.85
CA LYS A 157 -10.92 -10.82 -4.26
C LYS A 157 -9.82 -11.51 -5.08
N LEU A 158 -8.58 -11.06 -4.97
CA LEU A 158 -7.46 -11.64 -5.71
C LEU A 158 -7.18 -13.09 -5.29
N ARG A 159 -7.34 -13.42 -4.00
CA ARG A 159 -7.11 -14.77 -3.47
C ARG A 159 -8.07 -15.82 -4.03
N SER A 160 -9.26 -15.41 -4.50
CA SER A 160 -10.22 -16.31 -5.16
C SER A 160 -9.69 -16.91 -6.47
N THR A 161 -8.75 -16.23 -7.12
CA THR A 161 -8.26 -16.57 -8.46
C THR A 161 -6.76 -16.88 -8.46
N TYR A 162 -5.97 -16.20 -7.61
CA TYR A 162 -4.52 -16.26 -7.61
C TYR A 162 -3.98 -16.77 -6.27
N LYS A 163 -2.79 -17.39 -6.31
CA LYS A 163 -1.97 -17.56 -5.10
C LYS A 163 -1.36 -16.22 -4.74
N LEU A 164 -1.46 -15.80 -3.48
CA LEU A 164 -0.86 -14.56 -3.01
C LEU A 164 0.31 -14.92 -2.10
N LEU A 165 1.44 -14.24 -2.28
CA LEU A 165 2.63 -14.38 -1.43
C LEU A 165 3.08 -13.00 -0.98
N LEU A 166 3.40 -12.86 0.31
CA LEU A 166 4.05 -11.65 0.84
C LEU A 166 5.56 -11.85 0.76
N LEU A 167 6.26 -10.94 0.08
CA LEU A 167 7.71 -10.91 -0.03
C LEU A 167 8.16 -9.50 0.37
N THR A 168 8.72 -9.38 1.56
CA THR A 168 9.16 -8.11 2.13
C THR A 168 10.61 -8.22 2.61
N ASN A 169 11.34 -7.12 2.46
CA ASN A 169 12.71 -7.03 2.92
C ASN A 169 12.77 -6.68 4.41
N GLY A 170 13.95 -6.86 5.00
CA GLY A 170 14.23 -6.44 6.37
C GLY A 170 14.36 -7.58 7.36
N GLU A 171 14.72 -7.21 8.59
CA GLU A 171 14.98 -8.14 9.67
C GLU A 171 13.67 -8.85 10.12
N THR A 172 13.78 -10.13 10.46
CA THR A 172 12.63 -11.03 10.65
C THR A 172 11.76 -10.65 11.85
N GLN A 173 12.33 -10.22 12.98
CA GLN A 173 11.57 -9.70 14.12
C GLN A 173 10.80 -8.44 13.72
N THR A 174 11.45 -7.47 13.08
CA THR A 174 10.83 -6.21 12.63
C THR A 174 9.65 -6.47 11.69
N GLN A 175 9.79 -7.35 10.70
CA GLN A 175 8.70 -7.66 9.76
C GLN A 175 7.56 -8.48 10.40
N ARG A 176 7.87 -9.36 11.37
CA ARG A 176 6.84 -10.11 12.12
C ARG A 176 5.99 -9.21 12.99
N GLU A 177 6.61 -8.26 13.69
CA GLU A 177 5.89 -7.27 14.52
C GLU A 177 4.92 -6.44 13.67
N LYS A 178 5.33 -5.99 12.47
CA LYS A 178 4.45 -5.26 11.52
C LYS A 178 3.26 -6.09 11.05
N SER A 179 3.46 -7.40 10.89
CA SER A 179 2.45 -8.32 10.36
C SER A 179 1.51 -8.87 11.45
N GLY A 180 1.67 -8.43 12.71
CA GLY A 180 0.90 -8.92 13.85
C GLY A 180 1.26 -10.35 14.30
N GLY A 181 2.36 -10.91 13.79
CA GLY A 181 2.78 -12.31 13.98
C GLY A 181 3.37 -12.64 15.36
N GLY A 182 2.90 -11.97 16.41
CA GLY A 182 3.23 -12.25 17.82
C GLY A 182 2.05 -12.82 18.63
N GLN A 183 0.86 -12.92 18.04
CA GLN A 183 -0.30 -13.61 18.62
C GLN A 183 -1.10 -14.30 17.51
N MET A 184 -0.62 -15.47 17.08
CA MET A 184 -1.43 -16.56 16.54
C MET A 184 -0.83 -17.87 17.00
#